data_AF-A0A355M8I0-F1
#
_entry.id   AF-A0A355M8I0-F1
#
_cell.length_a   1.000
_cell.length_b   1.000
_cell.length_c   1.000
_cell.angle_alpha   90.00
_cell.angle_beta   90.00
_cell.angle_gamma   90.00
#
_symmetry.space_group_name_H-M   'P 1'
#
loop_
_entity.id
_entity.type
_entity.pdbx_description
1 polymer ?
#
loop_
_entity_poly.entity_id
_entity_poly.type
_entity_poly.pdbx_seq_one_letter_code
_entity_poly.pdbx_strand_id
1 'polypeptide(L)'
;MYGKPFQSKLLPHYEKIKTARREGFSYQKISALLKEEYGLKVDQSTIFSFVKARSKKRKKVISICEDKNPEPPRSSFSQMLSNSKDLKKEPKSKDDFVFDFNPDEPIY
;
A
#
# COMPACT_ATOMS: atom_id res chain seq x y z
N MET A 1 22.25 10.24 21.71
CA MET A 1 21.05 11.07 21.51
C MET A 1 19.94 10.20 20.92
N TYR A 2 19.01 9.70 21.74
CA TYR A 2 17.84 8.97 21.22
C TYR A 2 16.74 10.00 20.94
N GLY A 3 16.73 10.53 19.72
CA GLY A 3 15.67 11.43 19.25
C GLY A 3 14.35 10.68 19.08
N LYS A 4 13.24 11.31 19.47
CA LYS A 4 11.90 10.76 19.18
C LYS A 4 11.76 10.60 17.66
N PRO A 5 11.23 9.45 17.18
CA PRO A 5 11.10 9.20 15.75
C PRO A 5 10.20 10.26 15.13
N PHE A 6 10.59 10.75 13.95
CA PHE A 6 9.83 11.74 13.20
C PHE A 6 8.38 11.26 12.98
N GLN A 7 7.42 12.04 13.50
CA GLN A 7 5.99 11.78 13.28
C GLN A 7 5.53 12.61 12.08
N SER A 8 4.92 11.93 11.10
CA SER A 8 4.33 12.63 9.95
C SER A 8 3.16 13.51 10.41
N LYS A 9 3.06 14.72 9.88
CA LYS A 9 1.92 15.63 10.10
C LYS A 9 0.58 15.05 9.61
N LEU A 10 0.61 14.03 8.75
CA LEU A 10 -0.58 13.32 8.26
C LEU A 10 -1.12 12.27 9.24
N LEU A 11 -0.36 11.93 10.28
CA LEU A 11 -0.73 10.88 11.23
C LEU A 11 -2.08 11.13 11.93
N PRO A 12 -2.38 12.35 12.42
CA PRO A 12 -3.66 12.64 13.06
C PRO A 12 -4.86 12.49 12.12
N HIS A 13 -4.63 12.63 10.81
CA HIS A 13 -5.66 12.59 9.77
C HIS A 13 -5.73 11.25 9.04
N TYR A 14 -5.07 10.21 9.58
CA TYR A 14 -4.98 8.90 8.91
C TYR A 14 -6.34 8.27 8.63
N GLU A 15 -7.27 8.29 9.60
CA GLU A 15 -8.60 7.69 9.42
C GLU A 15 -9.41 8.41 8.33
N LYS A 16 -9.28 9.74 8.22
CA LYS A 16 -9.88 10.55 7.15
C LYS A 16 -9.30 10.21 5.78
N ILE A 17 -7.97 10.06 5.68
CA ILE A 17 -7.32 9.66 4.43
C ILE A 17 -7.72 8.24 4.03
N LYS A 18 -7.89 7.34 5.00
CA LYS A 18 -8.28 5.95 4.78
C LYS A 18 -9.74 5.82 4.35
N THR A 19 -10.66 6.56 4.94
CA THR A 19 -12.07 6.62 4.54
C THR A 19 -12.20 7.19 3.13
N ALA A 20 -11.56 8.32 2.86
CA ALA A 20 -11.52 8.91 1.51
C ALA A 20 -10.96 7.94 0.44
N ARG A 21 -9.96 7.12 0.78
CA ARG A 21 -9.45 6.08 -0.13
C ARG A 21 -10.40 4.90 -0.32
N ARG A 22 -11.22 4.56 0.67
CA ARG A 22 -12.28 3.53 0.54
C ARG A 22 -13.42 4.01 -0.34
N GLU A 23 -13.73 5.30 -0.29
CA GLU A 23 -14.73 5.98 -1.13
C GLU A 23 -14.26 6.19 -2.58
N GLY A 24 -13.01 5.87 -2.90
CA GLY A 24 -12.47 5.96 -4.26
C GLY A 24 -11.88 7.32 -4.62
N PHE A 25 -11.70 8.25 -3.67
CA PHE A 25 -11.11 9.55 -3.98
C PHE A 25 -9.65 9.45 -4.46
N SER A 26 -9.31 10.30 -5.44
CA SER A 26 -7.95 10.47 -5.96
C SER A 26 -7.05 11.18 -4.94
N TYR A 27 -5.74 10.99 -5.03
CA TYR A 27 -4.80 11.64 -4.11
C TYR A 27 -4.82 13.17 -4.23
N GLN A 28 -5.16 13.71 -5.40
CA GLN A 28 -5.37 15.15 -5.62
C GLN A 28 -6.61 15.67 -4.88
N LYS A 29 -7.71 14.93 -4.93
CA LYS A 29 -8.92 15.31 -4.20
C LYS A 29 -8.69 15.25 -2.69
N ILE A 30 -7.93 14.26 -2.22
CA ILE A 30 -7.54 14.17 -0.81
C ILE A 30 -6.64 15.34 -0.39
N SER A 31 -5.71 15.81 -1.23
CA SER A 31 -4.88 16.98 -0.88
C SER A 31 -5.71 18.26 -0.79
N ALA A 32 -6.67 18.45 -1.70
CA ALA A 32 -7.62 19.57 -1.64
C ALA A 32 -8.45 19.53 -0.34
N LEU A 33 -9.03 18.38 -0.01
CA LEU A 33 -9.80 18.20 1.22
C LEU A 33 -8.97 18.45 2.49
N LEU A 34 -7.72 17.97 2.53
CA LEU A 34 -6.83 18.21 3.67
C LEU A 34 -6.47 19.70 3.82
N LYS A 35 -6.37 20.42 2.70
CA LYS A 35 -6.13 21.86 2.71
C LYS A 35 -7.37 22.63 3.18
N GLU A 36 -8.56 22.24 2.75
CA GLU A 36 -9.82 22.88 3.11
C GLU A 36 -10.24 22.61 4.55
N GLU A 37 -10.27 21.35 4.99
CA GLU A 37 -10.72 20.99 6.35
C GLU A 37 -9.69 21.32 7.43
N TYR A 38 -8.39 21.17 7.13
CA TYR A 38 -7.33 21.23 8.15
C TYR A 38 -6.26 22.29 7.88
N GLY A 39 -6.34 23.04 6.78
CA GLY A 39 -5.30 24.01 6.39
C GLY A 39 -3.96 23.37 6.00
N LEU A 40 -3.93 22.05 5.78
CA LEU A 40 -2.69 21.31 5.52
C LEU A 40 -2.37 21.30 4.03
N LYS A 41 -1.39 22.10 3.61
CA LYS A 41 -0.87 22.07 2.24
C LYS A 41 0.07 20.86 2.06
N VAL A 42 -0.44 19.80 1.45
CA VAL A 42 0.30 18.55 1.23
C VAL A 42 0.20 18.14 -0.23
N ASP A 43 1.32 17.70 -0.81
CA ASP A 43 1.32 17.23 -2.19
C ASP A 43 0.76 15.81 -2.33
N GLN A 44 0.20 15.50 -3.50
CA GLN A 44 -0.33 14.18 -3.86
C GLN A 44 0.71 13.06 -3.66
N SER A 45 1.99 13.32 -3.98
CA SER A 45 3.08 12.36 -3.84
C SER A 45 3.37 12.00 -2.38
N THR A 46 3.17 12.97 -1.48
CA THR A 46 3.37 12.81 -0.04
C THR A 46 2.25 11.97 0.55
N ILE A 47 1.00 12.20 0.13
CA ILE A 47 -0.16 11.40 0.53
C ILE A 47 0.02 9.96 0.05
N PHE A 48 0.38 9.77 -1.23
CA PHE A 48 0.65 8.45 -1.79
C PHE A 48 1.74 7.71 -0.99
N SER A 49 2.87 8.37 -0.72
CA SER A 49 3.99 7.78 0.03
C SER A 49 3.59 7.42 1.46
N PHE A 50 2.79 8.26 2.11
CA PHE A 50 2.26 8.03 3.46
C PHE A 50 1.32 6.83 3.50
N VAL A 51 0.34 6.78 2.59
CA VAL A 51 -0.58 5.64 2.48
C VAL A 51 0.19 4.35 2.17
N LYS A 52 1.12 4.41 1.20
CA LYS A 52 1.98 3.26 0.85
C LYS A 52 2.79 2.74 2.04
N ALA A 53 3.39 3.63 2.82
CA ALA A 53 4.17 3.25 4.00
C ALA A 53 3.31 2.57 5.08
N ARG A 54 2.03 2.98 5.21
CA ARG A 54 1.09 2.42 6.18
C ARG A 54 0.41 1.14 5.71
N SER A 55 0.22 0.95 4.41
CA SER A 55 -0.34 -0.28 3.83
C SER A 55 0.65 -1.44 3.84
N LYS A 56 1.96 -1.18 3.89
CA LYS A 56 2.96 -2.24 4.04
C LYS A 56 2.82 -2.88 5.41
N LYS A 57 2.49 -4.18 5.42
CA LYS A 57 2.58 -5.00 6.64
C LYS A 57 4.00 -4.87 7.19
N ARG A 58 4.14 -4.47 8.45
CA ARG A 58 5.45 -4.45 9.11
C ARG A 58 6.03 -5.86 8.99
N LYS A 59 7.19 -6.00 8.34
CA LYS A 59 7.91 -7.27 8.34
C LYS A 59 8.18 -7.58 9.81
N LYS A 60 7.70 -8.73 10.29
CA LYS A 60 8.05 -9.21 11.63
C LYS A 60 9.58 -9.27 11.66
N VAL A 61 10.19 -8.42 12.46
CA VAL A 61 11.62 -8.53 12.75
C VAL A 61 11.75 -9.85 13.49
N ILE A 62 12.26 -10.87 12.81
CA ILE A 62 12.69 -12.10 13.47
C ILE A 62 13.95 -11.68 14.20
N SER A 63 13.83 -11.40 15.49
CA SER A 63 15.00 -11.36 16.36
C SER A 63 15.61 -12.75 16.32
N ILE A 64 16.76 -12.87 15.65
CA ILE A 64 17.65 -14.01 15.84
C ILE A 64 18.09 -13.97 17.31
N CYS A 65 17.37 -14.69 18.17
CA CYS A 65 17.97 -15.16 19.41
C CYS A 65 19.11 -16.08 19.00
N GLU A 66 20.33 -15.72 19.35
CA GLU A 66 21.47 -16.64 19.22
C GLU A 66 21.31 -17.75 20.27
N ASP A 67 20.50 -18.76 19.98
CA ASP A 67 20.56 -20.01 20.70
C ASP A 67 21.84 -20.72 20.25
N LYS A 68 22.82 -20.81 21.16
CA LYS A 68 24.09 -21.52 20.95
C LYS A 68 23.79 -23.03 20.84
N ASN A 69 23.47 -23.53 19.66
CA ASN A 69 23.73 -24.92 19.31
C ASN A 69 23.81 -25.12 17.78
N PRO A 70 24.98 -25.43 17.20
CA PRO A 70 25.11 -25.64 15.77
C PRO A 70 24.74 -27.10 15.41
N GLU A 71 23.53 -27.33 14.93
CA GLU A 71 23.26 -28.50 14.08
C GLU A 71 22.99 -28.06 12.62
N PRO A 72 23.63 -28.69 11.62
CA PRO A 72 23.52 -28.27 10.23
C PRO A 72 22.14 -28.61 9.65
N PRO A 73 21.47 -27.67 8.95
CA PRO A 73 20.22 -27.98 8.29
C PRO A 73 20.46 -28.91 7.09
N ARG A 74 19.97 -30.15 7.19
CA ARG A 74 19.84 -31.05 6.01
C ARG A 74 18.99 -30.33 4.95
N SER A 75 19.59 -30.15 3.78
CA SER A 75 19.01 -29.51 2.61
C SER A 75 17.73 -30.20 2.14
N SER A 76 16.56 -29.66 2.46
CA SER A 76 15.26 -30.08 1.93
C SER A 76 14.93 -29.44 0.57
N PHE A 77 15.90 -29.34 -0.35
CA PHE A 77 15.69 -28.71 -1.66
C PHE A 77 15.19 -29.70 -2.74
N SER A 78 15.18 -31.01 -2.47
CA SER A 78 15.04 -32.02 -3.53
C SER A 78 13.64 -32.64 -3.73
N GLN A 79 12.57 -32.12 -3.13
CA GLN A 79 11.25 -32.79 -3.18
C GLN A 79 10.11 -32.04 -3.89
N MET A 80 10.36 -30.92 -4.58
CA MET A 80 9.29 -30.17 -5.27
C MET A 80 9.33 -30.25 -6.81
N LEU A 81 10.19 -31.11 -7.38
CA LEU A 81 10.30 -31.31 -8.84
C LEU A 81 9.65 -32.63 -9.29
N SER A 82 8.38 -32.80 -8.96
CA SER A 82 7.50 -33.74 -9.68
C SER A 82 6.05 -33.47 -9.30
N ASN A 83 5.32 -32.77 -10.17
CA ASN A 83 4.06 -33.25 -10.76
C ASN A 83 3.27 -32.11 -11.42
N SER A 84 2.73 -32.43 -12.61
CA SER A 84 1.63 -31.76 -13.32
C SER A 84 2.02 -30.46 -14.06
N LYS A 85 2.36 -30.47 -15.36
CA LYS A 85 1.54 -30.79 -16.55
C LYS A 85 0.15 -30.14 -16.56
N ASP A 86 0.00 -29.24 -17.54
CA ASP A 86 -1.21 -28.80 -18.22
C ASP A 86 -2.30 -28.10 -17.42
N LEU A 87 -2.42 -26.77 -17.64
CA LEU A 87 -3.68 -26.09 -17.96
C LEU A 87 -3.37 -24.68 -18.47
N LYS A 88 -3.47 -24.54 -19.80
CA LYS A 88 -3.58 -23.25 -20.48
C LYS A 88 -4.70 -22.44 -19.83
N LYS A 89 -4.42 -21.23 -19.36
CA LYS A 89 -5.45 -20.23 -19.07
C LYS A 89 -5.13 -18.96 -19.83
N GLU A 90 -5.97 -18.71 -20.81
CA GLU A 90 -6.07 -17.55 -21.70
C GLU A 90 -5.75 -16.22 -20.98
N PRO A 91 -5.09 -15.27 -21.66
CA PRO A 91 -4.88 -13.93 -21.14
C PRO A 91 -6.24 -13.25 -21.03
N LYS A 92 -6.69 -12.94 -19.81
CA LYS A 92 -7.83 -12.04 -19.64
C LYS A 92 -7.45 -10.69 -20.23
N SER A 93 -8.16 -10.33 -21.30
CA SER A 93 -8.16 -9.01 -21.91
C SER A 93 -8.28 -7.97 -20.80
N LYS A 94 -7.41 -6.95 -20.88
CA LYS A 94 -7.68 -5.70 -20.21
C LYS A 94 -8.88 -5.13 -20.94
N ASP A 95 -10.06 -5.23 -20.34
CA ASP A 95 -11.13 -4.34 -20.71
C ASP A 95 -10.57 -2.94 -20.45
N ASP A 96 -10.30 -2.23 -21.54
CA ASP A 96 -9.85 -0.85 -21.50
C ASP A 96 -10.89 -0.10 -20.67
N PHE A 97 -10.48 0.30 -19.46
CA PHE A 97 -11.29 1.11 -18.57
C PHE A 97 -11.34 2.50 -19.21
N VAL A 98 -12.26 2.69 -20.15
CA VAL A 98 -12.56 3.97 -20.77
C VAL A 98 -13.20 4.83 -19.68
N PHE A 99 -12.49 5.87 -19.27
CA PHE A 99 -13.01 6.90 -18.40
C PHE A 99 -13.86 7.83 -19.25
N ASP A 100 -15.17 7.56 -19.33
CA ASP A 100 -16.14 8.45 -19.97
C ASP A 100 -16.30 9.70 -19.10
N PHE A 101 -15.36 10.64 -19.24
CA PHE A 101 -15.51 12.00 -18.73
C PHE A 101 -16.55 12.70 -19.60
N ASN A 102 -17.80 12.74 -19.14
CA ASN A 102 -18.89 13.44 -19.81
C ASN A 102 -18.95 14.89 -19.26
N PRO A 103 -18.49 15.91 -20.00
CA PRO A 103 -18.35 17.27 -19.48
C PRO A 103 -19.69 18.03 -19.36
N ASP A 104 -20.81 17.44 -19.77
CA ASP A 104 -22.12 18.10 -19.84
C ASP A 104 -23.04 17.82 -18.64
N GLU A 105 -22.59 17.11 -17.60
CA GLU A 105 -23.43 16.93 -16.40
C GLU A 105 -23.38 18.17 -15.48
N PRO A 106 -24.51 18.89 -15.29
CA PRO A 106 -24.55 20.03 -14.39
C PRO A 106 -24.40 19.54 -12.94
N ILE A 107 -23.38 20.07 -12.26
CA ILE A 107 -23.16 19.88 -10.83
C ILE A 107 -24.26 20.68 -10.11
N TYR A 108 -25.28 20.00 -9.62
CA TYR A 108 -26.31 20.56 -8.75
C TYR A 108 -25.73 20.97 -7.39
#